data_AF-A0A2E0LHR9-F1
#
_entry.id   AF-A0A2E0LHR9-F1
#
_cell.length_a   1.000
_cell.length_b   1.000
_cell.length_c   1.000
_cell.angle_alpha   90.00
_cell.angle_beta   90.00
_cell.angle_gamma   90.00
#
_symmetry.space_group_name_H-M   'P 1'
#
loop_
_entity.id
_entity.type
_entity.pdbx_description
1 polymer ?
#
loop_
_entity_poly.entity_id
_entity_poly.type
_entity_poly.pdbx_seq_one_letter_code
_entity_poly.pdbx_strand_id
1 'polypeptide(L)'
;MGAESPFAMLCSPLLEDACAALTAEQFPFGVGGIGRPMDTTLPIPSDLIYAQYPRLGASGALLSRVFFRDLSEVELAGQLSLARERLNHWSRQPAAALRAARQALAVQLARLPAQRTRG
;
A
#
# COMPACT_ATOMS: atom_id res chain seq x y z
N MET A 1 11.71 -17.71 2.02
CA MET A 1 12.19 -16.33 1.83
C MET A 1 11.27 -15.43 2.63
N GLY A 2 11.71 -14.96 3.79
CA GLY A 2 10.93 -14.06 4.64
C GLY A 2 11.21 -12.62 4.24
N ALA A 3 10.18 -11.87 3.86
CA ALA A 3 10.33 -10.44 3.64
C ALA A 3 10.66 -9.76 4.97
N GLU A 4 11.75 -8.98 5.03
CA GLU A 4 12.21 -8.25 6.23
C GLU A 4 11.20 -7.19 6.72
N SER A 5 10.12 -6.97 5.95
CA SER A 5 8.93 -6.20 6.30
C SER A 5 7.74 -6.66 5.45
N PRO A 6 6.49 -6.70 5.98
CA PRO A 6 5.29 -6.95 5.17
C PRO A 6 5.15 -6.00 3.97
N PHE A 7 5.68 -4.79 4.07
CA PHE A 7 5.66 -3.80 3.00
C PHE A 7 6.59 -4.14 1.83
N ALA A 8 7.63 -4.94 2.03
CA ALA A 8 8.53 -5.35 0.96
C ALA A 8 7.85 -6.23 -0.09
N MET A 9 6.76 -6.92 0.28
CA MET A 9 5.93 -7.64 -0.68
C MET A 9 5.37 -6.73 -1.78
N LEU A 10 5.09 -5.46 -1.49
CA LEU A 10 4.58 -4.50 -2.48
C LEU A 10 5.62 -4.13 -3.56
N CYS A 11 6.89 -4.48 -3.35
CA CYS A 11 7.98 -4.34 -4.30
C CYS A 11 8.47 -5.69 -4.86
N SER A 12 7.79 -6.79 -4.52
CA SER A 12 8.17 -8.14 -4.96
C SER A 12 7.83 -8.36 -6.43
N PRO A 13 8.78 -8.80 -7.28
CA PRO A 13 8.50 -9.21 -8.66
C PRO A 13 7.42 -10.28 -8.75
N LEU A 14 7.42 -11.25 -7.82
CA LEU A 14 6.40 -12.31 -7.78
C LEU A 14 4.98 -11.75 -7.60
N LEU A 15 4.82 -10.72 -6.76
CA LEU A 15 3.51 -10.09 -6.58
C LEU A 15 3.10 -9.31 -7.83
N GLU A 16 4.06 -8.66 -8.48
CA GLU A 16 3.80 -7.92 -9.73
C GLU A 16 3.36 -8.84 -10.85
N ASP A 17 4.03 -9.97 -11.03
CA ASP A 17 3.69 -10.95 -12.06
C ASP A 17 2.28 -11.52 -11.82
N ALA A 18 1.96 -11.84 -10.56
CA ALA A 18 0.62 -12.29 -10.17
C ALA A 18 -0.45 -11.23 -10.44
N CYS A 19 -0.21 -9.97 -10.05
CA CYS A 19 -1.12 -8.86 -10.31
C CYS A 19 -1.29 -8.60 -11.81
N ALA A 20 -0.20 -8.65 -12.59
CA ALA A 20 -0.23 -8.45 -14.03
C ALA A 20 -1.10 -9.51 -14.73
N ALA A 21 -1.00 -10.78 -14.30
CA ALA A 21 -1.85 -11.84 -14.82
C ALA A 21 -3.34 -11.60 -14.52
N LEU A 22 -3.69 -11.18 -13.29
CA LEU A 22 -5.07 -10.88 -12.92
C LEU A 22 -5.61 -9.65 -13.67
N THR A 23 -4.79 -8.61 -13.84
CA THR A 23 -5.17 -7.40 -14.58
C THR A 23 -5.39 -7.69 -16.07
N ALA A 24 -4.58 -8.57 -16.68
CA ALA A 24 -4.75 -8.97 -18.08
C ALA A 24 -6.12 -9.64 -18.33
N GLU A 25 -6.61 -10.41 -17.35
CA GLU A 25 -7.93 -11.05 -17.36
C GLU A 25 -9.06 -10.13 -16.85
N GLN A 26 -8.77 -8.85 -16.57
CA GLN A 26 -9.72 -7.88 -16.01
C GLN A 26 -10.37 -8.34 -14.70
N PHE A 27 -9.72 -9.24 -13.96
CA PHE A 27 -10.25 -9.77 -12.71
C PHE A 27 -10.09 -8.72 -11.60
N PRO A 28 -11.14 -8.36 -10.85
CA PRO A 28 -11.02 -7.43 -9.73
C PRO A 28 -10.33 -8.08 -8.54
N PHE A 29 -9.33 -7.43 -7.97
CA PHE A 29 -8.63 -7.91 -6.78
C PHE A 29 -8.20 -6.78 -5.84
N GLY A 30 -7.99 -7.14 -4.58
CA GLY A 30 -7.35 -6.29 -3.60
C GLY A 30 -5.94 -6.77 -3.25
N VAL A 31 -5.08 -5.86 -2.81
CA VAL A 31 -3.73 -6.17 -2.35
C VAL A 31 -3.53 -5.65 -0.94
N GLY A 32 -2.89 -6.43 -0.06
CA GLY A 32 -2.34 -5.97 1.21
C GLY A 32 -3.34 -5.33 2.19
N GLY A 33 -2.78 -4.70 3.23
CA GLY A 33 -3.52 -3.92 4.23
C GLY A 33 -3.00 -2.48 4.31
N ILE A 34 -3.90 -1.49 4.23
CA ILE A 34 -3.54 -0.07 4.37
C ILE A 34 -3.67 0.41 5.82
N GLY A 35 -2.77 1.33 6.19
CA GLY A 35 -2.90 2.18 7.37
C GLY A 35 -3.61 3.50 7.04
N ARG A 36 -3.72 4.37 8.04
CA ARG A 36 -4.35 5.69 7.87
C ARG A 36 -3.62 6.52 6.80
N PRO A 37 -4.35 7.29 5.97
CA PRO A 37 -3.74 8.19 5.01
C PRO A 37 -2.94 9.28 5.75
N MET A 38 -1.80 9.67 5.17
CA MET A 38 -0.87 10.67 5.71
C MET A 38 -0.37 10.38 7.14
N ASP A 39 -0.41 9.13 7.59
CA ASP A 39 0.13 8.75 8.90
C ASP A 39 1.67 8.83 8.85
N THR A 40 2.22 9.83 9.54
CA THR A 40 3.66 10.11 9.62
C THR A 40 4.35 9.35 10.75
N THR A 41 3.58 8.62 11.57
CA THR A 41 4.13 7.80 12.66
C THR A 41 4.60 6.43 12.19
N LEU A 42 4.26 6.06 10.94
CA LEU A 42 4.65 4.79 10.34
C LEU A 42 6.11 4.84 9.86
N PRO A 43 6.82 3.69 9.92
CA PRO A 43 8.21 3.59 9.45
C PRO A 43 8.34 3.86 7.93
N ILE A 44 7.24 3.75 7.19
CA ILE A 44 7.15 4.09 5.78
C ILE A 44 6.01 5.09 5.63
N PRO A 45 6.23 6.22 4.91
CA PRO A 45 5.16 7.15 4.60
C PRO A 45 3.98 6.43 3.97
N SER A 46 2.79 6.54 4.58
CA SER A 46 1.61 5.81 4.12
C SER A 46 1.35 6.04 2.63
N ASP A 47 1.60 7.25 2.13
CA ASP A 47 1.33 7.62 0.74
C ASP A 47 2.07 6.75 -0.29
N LEU A 48 3.29 6.33 0.03
CA LEU A 48 4.05 5.42 -0.81
C LEU A 48 3.38 4.04 -0.90
N ILE A 49 2.66 3.62 0.15
CA ILE A 49 1.85 2.39 0.16
C ILE A 49 0.62 2.58 -0.72
N TYR A 50 -0.12 3.68 -0.57
CA TYR A 50 -1.31 3.98 -1.37
C TYR A 50 -1.00 4.01 -2.88
N ALA A 51 0.16 4.57 -3.26
CA ALA A 51 0.61 4.60 -4.66
C ALA A 51 0.77 3.20 -5.29
N GLN A 52 1.04 2.16 -4.49
CA GLN A 52 1.26 0.81 -5.04
C GLN A 52 -0.01 0.13 -5.51
N TYR A 53 -1.18 0.54 -5.00
CA TYR A 53 -2.46 -0.08 -5.36
C TYR A 53 -2.80 0.10 -6.83
N PRO A 54 -2.92 1.33 -7.36
CA PRO A 54 -3.14 1.52 -8.79
C PRO A 54 -1.95 1.06 -9.63
N ARG A 55 -0.71 1.13 -9.11
CA ARG A 55 0.46 0.58 -9.80
C ARG A 55 0.33 -0.93 -10.04
N LEU A 56 -0.20 -1.65 -9.07
CA LEU A 56 -0.44 -3.09 -9.14
C LEU A 56 -1.77 -3.43 -9.84
N GLY A 57 -2.59 -2.45 -10.23
CA GLY A 57 -3.92 -2.70 -10.80
C GLY A 57 -4.98 -3.14 -9.78
N ALA A 58 -4.69 -3.00 -8.49
CA ALA A 58 -5.64 -3.37 -7.43
C ALA A 58 -6.84 -2.41 -7.40
N SER A 59 -8.05 -2.98 -7.28
CA SER A 59 -9.32 -2.24 -7.14
C SER A 59 -9.82 -2.17 -5.70
N GLY A 60 -9.16 -2.89 -4.77
CA GLY A 60 -9.52 -2.92 -3.36
C GLY A 60 -8.32 -2.96 -2.41
N ALA A 61 -8.59 -2.66 -1.14
CA ALA A 61 -7.62 -2.75 -0.05
C ALA A 61 -8.28 -3.36 1.18
N LEU A 62 -7.51 -4.15 1.94
CA LEU A 62 -7.93 -4.53 3.29
C LEU A 62 -7.53 -3.42 4.27
N LEU A 63 -8.34 -3.20 5.31
CA LEU A 63 -7.99 -2.26 6.36
C LEU A 63 -7.20 -3.00 7.44
N SER A 64 -6.01 -2.50 7.75
CA SER A 64 -5.21 -3.07 8.83
C SER A 64 -5.78 -2.69 10.20
N ARG A 65 -5.42 -3.44 11.25
CA ARG A 65 -5.85 -3.13 12.63
C ARG A 65 -5.43 -1.72 13.08
N VAL A 66 -4.27 -1.24 12.63
CA VAL A 66 -3.78 0.12 12.93
C VAL A 66 -4.61 1.22 12.27
N PHE A 67 -5.45 0.88 11.30
CA PHE A 67 -6.35 1.84 10.65
C PHE A 67 -7.46 2.31 11.58
N PHE A 68 -8.08 1.39 12.32
CA PHE A 68 -9.36 1.66 13.01
C PHE A 68 -9.32 1.51 14.54
N ARG A 69 -8.27 0.91 15.12
CA ARG A 69 -8.26 0.49 16.54
C ARG A 69 -8.55 1.57 17.57
N ASP A 70 -8.26 2.84 17.27
CA ASP A 70 -8.34 3.97 18.20
C ASP A 70 -9.27 5.08 17.67
N LEU A 71 -10.19 4.75 16.75
CA LEU A 71 -11.12 5.71 16.16
C LEU A 71 -12.55 5.46 16.63
N SER A 72 -13.30 6.53 16.87
CA SER A 72 -14.76 6.50 16.90
C SER A 72 -15.33 6.22 15.50
N GLU A 73 -16.63 5.91 15.42
CA GLU A 73 -17.31 5.65 14.15
C GLU A 73 -17.28 6.86 13.20
N VAL A 74 -17.44 8.08 13.73
CA VAL A 74 -17.39 9.33 12.95
C VAL A 74 -15.99 9.56 12.39
N GLU A 75 -14.96 9.35 13.20
CA GLU A 75 -13.57 9.48 12.77
C GLU A 75 -13.21 8.41 11.72
N LEU A 76 -13.70 7.17 11.92
CA LEU A 76 -13.51 6.09 10.96
C LEU A 76 -14.11 6.45 9.59
N ALA A 77 -15.33 6.97 9.56
CA ALA A 77 -15.96 7.42 8.31
C ALA A 77 -15.12 8.50 7.60
N GLY A 78 -14.60 9.48 8.35
CA GLY A 78 -13.69 10.50 7.81
C GLY A 78 -12.39 9.92 7.25
N GLN A 79 -11.75 8.99 7.96
CA GLN A 79 -10.53 8.32 7.50
C GLN A 79 -10.77 7.45 6.26
N LEU A 80 -11.93 6.79 6.15
CA LEU A 80 -12.32 6.03 4.96
C LEU A 80 -12.49 6.93 3.73
N SER A 81 -13.12 8.09 3.90
CA SER A 81 -13.26 9.07 2.83
C SER A 81 -11.89 9.54 2.34
N LEU A 82 -10.99 9.93 3.26
CA LEU A 82 -9.62 10.33 2.92
C LEU A 82 -8.82 9.21 2.24
N ALA A 83 -8.98 7.96 2.71
CA ALA A 83 -8.31 6.82 2.09
C ALA A 83 -8.78 6.61 0.64
N ARG A 84 -10.09 6.70 0.38
CA ARG A 84 -10.66 6.63 -0.97
C ARG A 84 -10.18 7.78 -1.84
N GLU A 85 -10.13 8.99 -1.32
CA GLU A 85 -9.60 10.16 -2.03
C GLU A 85 -8.14 9.97 -2.43
N ARG A 86 -7.28 9.46 -1.53
CA ARG A 86 -5.88 9.18 -1.86
C ARG A 86 -5.71 8.07 -2.88
N LEU A 87 -6.48 6.98 -2.79
CA LEU A 87 -6.47 5.93 -3.81
C LEU A 87 -6.91 6.47 -5.18
N ASN A 88 -7.97 7.27 -5.22
CA ASN A 88 -8.46 7.93 -6.44
C ASN A 88 -7.45 8.95 -7.00
N HIS A 89 -6.74 9.67 -6.14
CA HIS A 89 -5.68 10.55 -6.56
C HIS A 89 -4.56 9.78 -7.26
N TRP A 90 -4.08 8.69 -6.64
CA TRP A 90 -3.01 7.87 -7.19
C TRP A 90 -3.42 7.12 -8.46
N SER A 91 -4.68 6.68 -8.57
CA SER A 91 -5.16 6.02 -9.80
C SER A 91 -5.20 6.93 -11.02
N ARG A 92 -5.23 8.25 -10.81
CA ARG A 92 -5.18 9.26 -11.86
C ARG A 92 -3.75 9.73 -12.19
N GLN A 93 -2.75 9.26 -11.45
CA GLN A 93 -1.36 9.64 -11.71
C GLN A 93 -0.80 8.91 -12.94
N PRO A 94 0.13 9.55 -13.69
CA PRO A 94 0.77 8.90 -14.82
C PRO A 94 1.63 7.71 -14.35
N ALA A 95 1.80 6.71 -15.21
CA ALA A 95 2.61 5.53 -14.91
C ALA A 95 4.05 5.86 -14.47
N ALA A 96 4.62 6.98 -14.96
CA ALA A 96 5.92 7.47 -14.52
C ALA A 96 5.94 7.85 -13.03
N ALA A 97 4.90 8.52 -12.53
CA ALA A 97 4.77 8.87 -11.12
C ALA A 97 4.59 7.63 -10.24
N LEU A 98 3.82 6.64 -10.69
CA LEU A 98 3.66 5.37 -9.99
C LEU A 98 4.97 4.58 -9.89
N ARG A 99 5.78 4.59 -10.96
CA ARG A 99 7.14 4.00 -10.95
C ARG A 99 8.09 4.75 -10.01
N ALA A 100 8.03 6.08 -9.99
CA ALA A 100 8.82 6.89 -9.05
C ALA A 100 8.43 6.58 -7.59
N ALA A 101 7.13 6.44 -7.30
CA ALA A 101 6.66 6.07 -5.97
C ALA A 101 7.13 4.67 -5.54
N ARG A 102 7.14 3.70 -6.46
CA ARG A 102 7.75 2.38 -6.23
C ARG A 102 9.22 2.47 -5.86
N GLN A 103 10.00 3.25 -6.62
CA GLN A 103 11.43 3.44 -6.36
C GLN A 103 11.66 4.10 -4.99
N ALA A 104 10.87 5.12 -4.67
CA ALA A 104 10.91 5.77 -3.35
C ALA A 104 10.57 4.78 -2.22
N LEU A 105 9.58 3.90 -2.41
CA LEU A 105 9.23 2.86 -1.45
C LEU A 105 10.40 1.89 -1.23
N ALA A 106 11.04 1.42 -2.30
CA ALA A 106 12.20 0.54 -2.20
C ALA A 106 13.37 1.19 -1.44
N VAL A 107 13.61 2.48 -1.66
CA VAL A 107 14.63 3.26 -0.92
C VAL A 107 14.29 3.36 0.57
N GLN A 108 13.01 3.57 0.93
CA GLN A 108 12.60 3.59 2.35
C GLN A 108 12.76 2.22 3.00
N LEU A 109 12.36 1.15 2.31
CA LEU A 109 12.50 -0.22 2.80
C LEU A 109 13.96 -0.58 3.09
N ALA A 110 14.89 -0.21 2.20
CA ALA A 110 16.32 -0.45 2.39
C ALA A 110 16.94 0.31 3.59
N ARG A 111 16.26 1.34 4.09
CA ARG A 111 16.68 2.11 5.28
C ARG A 111 16.11 1.56 6.58
N LEU A 112 15.09 0.70 6.51
CA LEU A 112 14.54 0.11 7.70
C LEU A 112 15.53 -0.91 8.28
N PRO A 113 15.72 -0.92 9.60
CA PRO A 113 16.47 -2.00 10.22
C PRO A 113 15.75 -3.32 9.92
N ALA A 114 16.50 -4.36 9.54
CA ALA A 114 15.96 -5.70 9.33
C ALA A 114 15.10 -6.09 10.54
N GLN A 115 13.78 -6.22 10.34
CA GLN A 115 12.91 -6.57 11.44
C GLN A 115 13.16 -8.05 11.75
N ARG A 116 13.76 -8.32 12.92
CA ARG A 116 13.74 -9.67 13.50
C ARG A 116 12.29 -10.01 13.77
N THR A 117 11.74 -10.96 13.01
CA THR A 117 10.46 -11.59 13.27
C THR A 117 10.46 -12.04 14.73
N ARG A 118 9.68 -11.36 15.59
CA ARG A 118 9.31 -11.96 16.88
C ARG A 118 8.29 -13.05 16.54
N GLY A 119 8.69 -14.28 16.81
CA GLY A 119 7.84 -15.47 16.68
C GLY A 119 6.64 -15.45 17.61
#